data_AF-A0A1E4RWX9-F1
#
_entry.id   AF-A0A1E4RWX9-F1
#
_cell.length_a   1.000
_cell.length_b   1.000
_cell.length_c   1.000
_cell.angle_alpha   90.00
_cell.angle_beta   90.00
_cell.angle_gamma   90.00
#
_symmetry.space_group_name_H-M   'P 1'
#
loop_
_entity.id
_entity.type
_entity.pdbx_description
1 polymer ?
#
loop_
_entity_poly.entity_id
_entity_poly.type
_entity_poly.pdbx_seq_one_letter_code
_entity_poly.pdbx_strand_id
1 'polypeptide(L)' 'NKASKIPCDKKQHVCPLCGGVFQRPEHVKRHMRSHSSEKPFECDECGKKFNRPDNLRAHGRKIH' A
#
# COMPACT_ATOMS: atom_id res chain seq x y z
N ASN A 1 -4.53 28.07 1.17
CA ASN A 1 -4.89 28.03 2.60
C ASN A 1 -5.73 26.79 2.91
N LYS A 2 -5.10 25.63 3.15
CA LYS A 2 -5.76 24.49 3.80
C LYS A 2 -4.80 23.93 4.83
N ALA A 3 -4.58 24.72 5.88
CA ALA A 3 -4.18 24.17 7.15
C ALA A 3 -5.37 23.33 7.62
N SER A 4 -5.31 22.03 7.33
CA SER A 4 -6.24 21.05 7.88
C SER A 4 -6.10 21.09 9.39
N LYS A 5 -6.94 21.91 10.03
CA LYS A 5 -7.15 21.92 11.48
C LYS A 5 -7.47 20.49 11.90
N ILE A 6 -6.49 19.86 12.52
CA ILE A 6 -6.64 18.59 13.21
C ILE A 6 -7.32 18.90 14.55
N PRO A 7 -8.54 18.40 14.82
CA PRO A 7 -9.08 18.41 16.17
C PRO A 7 -8.29 17.39 17.01
N CYS A 8 -7.69 17.87 18.09
CA CYS A 8 -6.74 17.17 18.98
C CYS A 8 -7.36 16.00 19.79
N ASP A 9 -8.69 15.86 19.78
CA ASP A 9 -9.41 14.90 20.65
C ASP A 9 -9.78 13.57 19.99
N LYS A 10 -9.20 13.25 18.83
CA LYS A 10 -9.45 11.98 18.14
C LYS A 10 -8.13 11.25 17.94
N LYS A 11 -8.00 10.04 18.50
CA LYS A 11 -6.83 9.17 18.35
C LYS A 11 -6.46 9.07 16.86
N GLN A 12 -5.46 9.83 16.45
CA GLN A 12 -5.02 9.86 15.06
C GLN A 12 -4.11 8.67 14.81
N HIS A 13 -4.27 8.06 13.65
CA HIS A 13 -3.43 6.94 13.24
C HIS A 13 -2.44 7.45 12.22
N VAL A 14 -1.18 7.53 12.63
CA VAL A 14 -0.08 8.08 11.83
C VAL A 14 0.74 6.94 11.25
N CYS A 15 1.11 7.05 9.98
CA CYS A 15 2.02 6.13 9.33
C CYS A 15 3.47 6.39 9.81
N PRO A 16 4.17 5.42 10.41
CA PRO A 16 5.54 5.62 10.88
C PRO A 16 6.56 5.72 9.75
N LEU A 17 6.20 5.35 8.52
CA LEU A 17 7.11 5.33 7.37
C LEU A 17 7.14 6.64 6.58
N CYS A 18 6.07 7.42 6.61
CA CYS A 18 5.98 8.69 5.88
C CYS A 18 5.33 9.84 6.65
N GLY A 19 4.86 9.61 7.87
CA GLY A 19 4.15 10.61 8.65
C GLY A 19 2.72 10.91 8.17
N GLY A 20 2.19 10.13 7.22
CA GLY A 20 0.82 10.29 6.74
C GLY A 20 -0.20 10.14 7.87
N VAL A 21 -1.09 11.12 8.02
CA VAL A 21 -2.09 11.16 9.10
C VAL A 21 -3.43 10.67 8.58
N PHE A 22 -3.99 9.66 9.24
CA PHE A 22 -5.25 9.05 8.87
C PHE A 22 -6.23 9.09 10.05
N GLN A 23 -7.52 9.23 9.72
CA GLN A 23 -8.58 9.27 10.73
C GLN A 23 -8.94 7.88 11.27
N ARG A 24 -8.54 6.80 10.58
CA ARG A 24 -8.90 5.43 10.96
C ARG A 24 -7.70 4.48 10.84
N PRO A 25 -7.59 3.48 11.73
CA PRO A 25 -6.48 2.51 11.70
C PRO A 25 -6.54 1.59 10.48
N GLU A 26 -7.73 1.29 9.97
CA GLU A 26 -7.92 0.50 8.73
C GLU A 26 -7.24 1.16 7.52
N HIS A 27 -7.27 2.49 7.46
CA HIS A 27 -6.67 3.26 6.38
C HIS A 27 -5.16 3.27 6.49
N VAL A 28 -4.60 3.39 7.70
CA VAL A 28 -3.16 3.23 7.92
C VAL A 28 -2.73 1.83 7.51
N LYS A 29 -3.45 0.78 7.94
CA LYS A 29 -3.10 -0.62 7.60
C LYS A 29 -3.10 -0.87 6.09
N ARG A 30 -4.08 -0.32 5.36
CA ARG A 30 -4.10 -0.39 3.88
C ARG A 30 -2.96 0.41 3.26
N HIS A 31 -2.68 1.60 3.79
CA HIS A 31 -1.59 2.45 3.33
C HIS A 31 -0.20 1.86 3.60
N MET A 32 -0.01 1.12 4.71
CA MET A 32 1.26 0.42 4.96
C MET A 32 1.59 -0.59 3.84
N ARG A 33 0.58 -1.15 3.16
CA ARG A 33 0.79 -2.01 1.98
C ARG A 33 1.28 -1.25 0.74
N SER A 34 1.21 0.08 0.69
CA SER A 34 1.88 0.85 -0.36
C SER A 34 3.35 1.12 -0.05
N HIS A 35 3.73 1.10 1.23
CA HIS A 35 5.14 1.21 1.63
C HIS A 35 5.87 -0.12 1.52
N SER A 36 5.22 -1.20 1.97
CA SER A 36 5.62 -2.54 1.62
C SER A 36 5.39 -2.71 0.13
N SER A 37 6.43 -2.51 -0.68
CA SER A 37 6.54 -3.08 -2.03
C SER A 37 6.58 -4.62 -2.01
N GLU A 38 6.03 -5.23 -0.94
CA GLU A 38 5.72 -6.63 -0.81
C GLU A 38 4.58 -6.92 -1.78
N LYS A 39 5.01 -7.12 -3.01
CA LYS A 39 4.28 -7.81 -4.03
C LYS A 39 4.70 -9.27 -3.86
N PRO A 40 3.98 -10.07 -3.04
CA PRO A 40 4.39 -11.44 -2.73
C PRO A 40 4.38 -12.35 -3.97
N PHE A 41 3.79 -11.88 -5.07
CA PHE A 41 3.72 -12.61 -6.32
C PHE A 41 4.78 -12.07 -7.27
N GLU A 42 5.94 -12.72 -7.31
CA GLU A 42 7.01 -12.45 -8.27
C GLU A 42 6.89 -13.39 -9.48
N CYS A 43 7.15 -12.86 -10.67
CA CYS A 43 7.30 -13.67 -11.87
C CYS A 43 8.71 -14.25 -11.91
N ASP A 44 8.80 -15.58 -11.95
CA ASP A 44 10.08 -16.31 -11.95
C ASP A 44 10.92 -16.04 -13.22
N GLU A 45 10.28 -15.80 -14.37
CA GLU A 45 10.97 -15.55 -15.64
C GLU A 45 11.56 -14.15 -15.79
N CYS A 46 10.95 -13.11 -15.20
CA CYS A 46 11.41 -11.73 -15.39
C CYS A 46 11.55 -10.91 -14.10
N GLY A 47 11.30 -11.50 -12.92
CA GLY A 47 11.37 -10.82 -11.63
C GLY A 47 10.32 -9.73 -11.42
N LYS A 48 9.32 -9.59 -12.30
CA LYS A 48 8.24 -8.61 -12.11
C LYS A 48 7.38 -9.01 -10.93
N LYS A 49 7.27 -8.11 -9.97
CA LYS A 49 6.43 -8.31 -8.79
C LYS A 49 5.02 -7.76 -9.02
N PHE A 50 4.01 -8.47 -8.55
CA PHE A 50 2.58 -8.16 -8.62
C PHE A 50 1.93 -8.19 -7.23
N ASN A 51 0.93 -7.34 -7.05
CA ASN A 51 0.17 -7.25 -5.80
C ASN A 51 -0.94 -8.31 -5.69
N ARG A 52 -1.17 -9.08 -6.77
CA ARG A 52 -2.27 -10.02 -6.92
C ARG A 52 -1.83 -11.23 -7.74
N PRO A 53 -2.30 -12.45 -7.39
CA PRO A 53 -1.93 -13.66 -8.11
C PRO A 53 -2.57 -13.73 -9.50
N ASP A 54 -3.76 -13.17 -9.68
CA ASP A 54 -4.44 -13.10 -10.98
C ASP A 54 -3.67 -12.22 -11.98
N ASN A 55 -3.08 -11.12 -11.50
CA ASN A 55 -2.21 -10.27 -12.32
C ASN A 55 -0.92 -10.99 -12.71
N LEU A 56 -0.27 -11.69 -11.77
CA LEU A 56 0.91 -12.52 -12.07
C LEU A 56 0.58 -13.60 -13.11
N ARG A 57 -0.53 -14.33 -12.93
CA ARG A 57 -0.93 -15.41 -13.85
C ARG A 57 -1.27 -14.89 -15.25
N ALA A 58 -1.94 -13.75 -15.33
CA ALA A 58 -2.26 -13.12 -16.62
C ALA A 58 -1.00 -12.56 -17.29
N HIS A 59 -0.06 -12.02 -16.50
CA HIS A 59 1.23 -11.58 -16.99
C HIS A 59 2.05 -12.75 -17.55
N GLY A 60 2.20 -13.82 -16.78
CA GLY A 60 2.90 -15.03 -17.21
C GLY A 60 2.37 -15.59 -18.51
N ARG A 61 1.05 -15.64 -18.72
CA ARG A 61 0.46 -16.15 -19.97
C ARG A 61 0.51 -15.20 -21.18
N LYS A 62 0.67 -13.89 -20.96
CA LYS A 62 0.57 -12.89 -22.03
C LYS A 62 1.92 -12.34 -22.47
N ILE A 63 2.92 -12.43 -21.60
CA ILE A 63 4.23 -11.80 -21.78
C ILE A 63 5.32 -12.86 -21.98
N HIS A 64 5.14 -14.04 -21.39
CA HIS A 64 5.96 -15.22 -21.56
C HIS A 64 5.14 -16.30 -22.29
#